data_AF-A0A497VAY7-F1
#
_entry.id   AF-A0A497VAY7-F1
#
_cell.length_a   1.000
_cell.length_b   1.000
_cell.length_c   1.000
_cell.angle_alpha   90.00
_cell.angle_beta   90.00
_cell.angle_gamma   90.00
#
_symmetry.space_group_name_H-M   'P 1'
#
loop_
_entity.id
_entity.type
_entity.pdbx_description
1 polymer ?
#
loop_
_entity_poly.entity_id
_entity_poly.type
_entity_poly.pdbx_seq_one_letter_code
_entity_poly.pdbx_strand_id
1 'polypeptide(L)'
;SLEPVEVVITDTEVILKSIYFEFDRSNITQQGAAELDKLVNVMEKYPDMVIYVKSHTDGKGSAAYNLRLSEQRAQSTVQYLVSKGIGKERVSGKGFGSTEPKVDCRANCTEEEDAQNRRSEFKIIKR
;
A
#
# COMPACT_ATOMS: atom_id res chain seq x y z
N SER A 1 13.64 -24.19 7.03
CA SER A 1 12.36 -23.59 7.43
C SER A 1 12.57 -22.10 7.46
N LEU A 2 11.98 -21.35 6.54
CA LEU A 2 12.02 -19.88 6.62
C LEU A 2 10.96 -19.50 7.63
N GLU A 3 11.35 -18.82 8.71
CA GLU A 3 10.38 -18.33 9.68
C GLU A 3 9.32 -17.49 8.96
N PRO A 4 8.02 -17.67 9.27
CA PRO A 4 7.00 -16.83 8.68
C PRO A 4 7.30 -15.39 9.08
N VAL A 5 7.51 -14.52 8.09
CA VAL A 5 7.63 -13.09 8.36
C VAL A 5 6.30 -12.64 8.94
N GLU A 6 6.28 -12.43 10.26
CA GLU A 6 5.06 -12.05 10.98
C GLU A 6 4.52 -10.73 10.44
N VAL A 7 3.31 -10.79 9.90
CA VAL A 7 2.52 -9.60 9.58
C VAL A 7 1.94 -9.11 10.89
N VAL A 8 2.17 -7.84 11.21
CA VAL A 8 1.55 -7.22 12.39
C VAL A 8 0.13 -6.78 12.03
N ILE A 9 -0.86 -7.33 12.72
CA ILE A 9 -2.28 -6.97 12.55
C ILE A 9 -2.72 -6.20 13.80
N THR A 10 -3.11 -4.95 13.62
CA THR A 10 -3.69 -4.11 14.68
C THR A 10 -5.22 -4.14 14.60
N ASP A 11 -5.90 -3.37 15.45
CA ASP A 11 -7.35 -3.22 15.37
C ASP A 11 -7.81 -2.52 14.09
N THR A 12 -6.95 -1.71 13.47
CA THR A 12 -7.34 -0.85 12.33
C THR A 12 -6.47 -1.03 11.09
N GLU A 13 -5.42 -1.84 11.14
CA GLU A 13 -4.45 -1.96 10.04
C GLU A 13 -3.78 -3.33 9.96
N VAL A 14 -3.40 -3.69 8.74
CA VAL A 14 -2.42 -4.74 8.47
C VAL A 14 -1.10 -4.07 8.07
N ILE A 15 -0.06 -4.25 8.88
CA ILE A 15 1.24 -3.60 8.67
C ILE A 15 2.14 -4.55 7.86
N LEU A 16 2.48 -4.12 6.65
CA LEU A 16 3.43 -4.79 5.75
C LEU A 16 4.72 -3.99 5.67
N LYS A 17 5.77 -4.61 5.11
CA LYS A 17 6.92 -3.84 4.63
C LYS A 17 6.52 -3.02 3.39
N SER A 18 7.38 -2.10 3.00
CA SER A 18 7.15 -1.24 1.83
C SER A 18 6.85 -2.05 0.57
N ILE A 19 5.77 -1.68 -0.12
CA ILE A 19 5.42 -2.23 -1.43
C ILE A 19 6.21 -1.46 -2.49
N TYR A 20 7.15 -2.14 -3.12
CA TYR A 20 7.97 -1.55 -4.17
C TYR A 20 7.27 -1.63 -5.52
N PHE A 21 7.21 -0.49 -6.20
CA PHE A 21 6.74 -0.33 -7.58
C PHE A 21 7.93 0.00 -8.49
N GLU A 22 7.83 -0.35 -9.77
CA GLU A 22 8.80 0.13 -10.76
C GLU A 22 8.83 1.68 -10.77
N PHE A 23 10.01 2.26 -11.01
CA PHE A 23 10.19 3.72 -11.00
C PHE A 23 9.26 4.42 -12.00
N ASP A 24 8.53 5.45 -11.55
CA ASP A 24 7.50 6.17 -12.33
C ASP A 24 6.40 5.27 -12.92
N ARG A 25 6.13 4.13 -12.28
CA ARG A 25 5.11 3.17 -12.73
C ARG A 25 4.26 2.69 -11.55
N SER A 26 3.12 2.13 -11.90
CA SER A 26 2.22 1.43 -10.98
C SER A 26 2.39 -0.10 -11.02
N ASN A 27 3.33 -0.60 -11.83
CA ASN A 27 3.66 -2.02 -11.88
C ASN A 27 4.28 -2.46 -10.55
N ILE A 28 3.69 -3.50 -9.96
CA ILE A 28 4.17 -4.10 -8.72
C ILE A 28 5.41 -4.94 -9.04
N THR A 29 6.51 -4.67 -8.34
CA THR A 29 7.73 -5.48 -8.45
C THR A 29 7.56 -6.86 -7.84
N GLN A 30 8.46 -7.80 -8.12
CA GLN A 30 8.42 -9.13 -7.49
C GLN A 30 8.48 -9.04 -5.94
N GLN A 31 9.25 -8.10 -5.41
CA GLN A 31 9.33 -7.87 -3.97
C GLN A 31 8.01 -7.31 -3.42
N GLY A 32 7.39 -6.37 -4.13
CA GLY A 32 6.07 -5.85 -3.78
C GLY A 32 4.99 -6.95 -3.80
N ALA A 33 5.03 -7.83 -4.80
CA ALA A 33 4.14 -8.98 -4.91
C ALA A 33 4.30 -9.94 -3.73
N ALA A 34 5.53 -10.25 -3.32
CA ALA A 34 5.81 -11.10 -2.18
C ALA A 34 5.28 -10.52 -0.85
N GLU A 35 5.32 -9.19 -0.66
CA GLU A 35 4.69 -8.55 0.50
C GLU A 35 3.16 -8.57 0.41
N LEU A 36 2.58 -8.33 -0.76
CA LEU A 36 1.12 -8.40 -0.96
C LEU A 36 0.58 -9.83 -0.81
N ASP A 37 1.34 -10.86 -1.14
CA ASP A 37 0.95 -12.26 -0.89
C ASP A 37 0.77 -12.55 0.60
N LYS A 38 1.49 -11.84 1.49
CA LYS A 38 1.23 -11.95 2.93
C LYS A 38 -0.13 -11.38 3.31
N LEU A 39 -0.54 -10.27 2.68
CA LEU A 39 -1.87 -9.71 2.88
C LEU A 39 -2.97 -10.63 2.35
N VAL A 40 -2.74 -11.29 1.21
CA VAL A 40 -3.64 -12.35 0.70
C VAL A 40 -3.83 -13.43 1.76
N ASN A 41 -2.74 -14.00 2.29
CA ASN A 41 -2.80 -15.04 3.31
C ASN A 41 -3.55 -14.57 4.59
N VAL A 42 -3.37 -13.31 4.98
CA VAL A 42 -4.13 -12.72 6.10
C VAL A 42 -5.62 -12.65 5.77
N MET A 43 -5.99 -12.13 4.60
CA MET A 43 -7.40 -12.00 4.18
C MET A 43 -8.07 -13.36 3.94
N GLU A 44 -7.33 -14.41 3.58
CA GLU A 44 -7.83 -15.77 3.52
C GLU A 44 -8.10 -16.34 4.92
N LYS A 45 -7.22 -16.07 5.88
CA LYS A 45 -7.40 -16.48 7.29
C LYS A 45 -8.57 -15.75 7.98
N TYR A 46 -8.87 -14.52 7.57
CA TYR A 46 -9.95 -13.70 8.10
C TYR A 46 -10.97 -13.38 6.99
N PRO A 47 -11.94 -14.27 6.69
CA PRO A 47 -12.83 -14.16 5.53
C PRO A 47 -13.78 -12.95 5.58
N ASP A 48 -14.06 -12.41 6.77
CA ASP A 48 -14.88 -11.20 6.94
C ASP A 48 -14.07 -9.89 6.83
N MET A 49 -12.73 -10.00 6.76
CA MET A 49 -11.85 -8.84 6.68
C MET A 49 -12.06 -8.07 5.37
N VAL A 50 -12.29 -6.77 5.49
CA VAL A 50 -12.38 -5.81 4.39
C VAL A 50 -11.26 -4.78 4.53
N ILE A 51 -10.48 -4.60 3.48
CA ILE A 51 -9.32 -3.71 3.45
C ILE A 51 -9.57 -2.50 2.54
N TYR A 52 -9.17 -1.33 3.02
CA TYR A 52 -9.04 -0.10 2.23
C TYR A 52 -7.57 0.27 2.07
N VAL A 53 -7.10 0.31 0.82
CA VAL A 53 -5.72 0.64 0.47
C VAL A 53 -5.60 2.14 0.26
N LYS A 54 -4.74 2.79 1.04
CA LYS A 54 -4.32 4.16 0.77
C LYS A 54 -2.93 4.13 0.15
N SER A 55 -2.73 4.86 -0.94
CA SER A 55 -1.40 5.02 -1.54
C SER A 55 -0.97 6.48 -1.50
N HIS A 56 0.31 6.70 -1.19
CA HIS A 56 0.91 8.02 -0.99
C HIS A 56 2.22 8.16 -1.78
N THR A 57 2.58 9.40 -2.09
CA THR A 57 3.88 9.76 -2.69
C THR A 57 4.68 10.61 -1.71
N ASP A 58 5.95 10.86 -2.05
CA ASP A 58 6.68 11.98 -1.45
C ASP A 58 6.19 13.33 -2.03
N GLY A 59 6.74 14.43 -1.51
CA GLY A 59 6.38 15.79 -1.92
C GLY A 59 7.01 16.26 -3.23
N LYS A 60 7.82 15.42 -3.90
CA LYS A 60 8.53 15.82 -5.13
C LYS A 60 7.57 15.75 -6.32
N GLY A 61 7.67 16.72 -7.24
CA GLY A 61 6.80 16.80 -8.42
C GLY A 61 5.49 17.57 -8.18
N SER A 62 4.62 17.61 -9.19
CA SER A 62 3.37 18.37 -9.11
C SER A 62 2.28 17.59 -8.37
N ALA A 63 1.38 18.30 -7.68
CA ALA A 63 0.26 17.70 -6.98
C ALA A 63 -0.61 16.81 -7.89
N ALA A 64 -0.87 17.25 -9.12
CA ALA A 64 -1.65 16.48 -10.09
C ALA A 64 -0.95 15.18 -10.50
N TYR A 65 0.37 15.22 -10.70
CA TYR A 65 1.17 14.04 -11.01
C TYR A 65 1.16 13.04 -9.84
N ASN A 66 1.41 13.52 -8.61
CA ASN A 66 1.43 12.69 -7.41
C ASN A 66 0.07 12.04 -7.12
N LEU A 67 -1.02 12.79 -7.29
CA LEU A 67 -2.36 12.24 -7.17
C LEU A 67 -2.60 11.12 -8.18
N ARG A 68 -2.27 11.33 -9.46
CA ARG A 68 -2.42 10.30 -10.49
C ARG A 68 -1.56 9.06 -10.20
N LEU A 69 -0.30 9.24 -9.82
CA LEU A 69 0.62 8.13 -9.54
C LEU A 69 0.13 7.29 -8.35
N SER A 70 -0.25 7.94 -7.26
CA SER A 70 -0.79 7.24 -6.10
C SER A 70 -2.10 6.51 -6.41
N GLU A 71 -2.98 7.10 -7.23
CA GLU A 71 -4.24 6.48 -7.63
C GLU A 71 -3.98 5.20 -8.44
N GLN A 72 -3.07 5.26 -9.41
CA GLN A 72 -2.67 4.09 -10.18
C GLN A 72 -2.05 2.99 -9.29
N ARG A 73 -1.21 3.36 -8.32
CA ARG A 73 -0.63 2.40 -7.37
C ARG A 73 -1.70 1.72 -6.50
N ALA A 74 -2.64 2.50 -5.96
CA ALA A 74 -3.74 1.94 -5.19
C ALA A 74 -4.57 0.95 -6.04
N GLN A 75 -4.89 1.32 -7.28
CA GLN A 75 -5.62 0.44 -8.21
C GLN A 75 -4.84 -0.83 -8.56
N SER A 76 -3.53 -0.73 -8.83
CA SER A 76 -2.69 -1.91 -9.10
C SER A 76 -2.63 -2.84 -7.89
N THR A 77 -2.55 -2.31 -6.67
CA THR A 77 -2.62 -3.13 -5.44
C THR A 77 -3.96 -3.83 -5.29
N VAL A 78 -5.08 -3.12 -5.50
CA VAL A 78 -6.43 -3.73 -5.47
C VAL A 78 -6.54 -4.84 -6.53
N GLN A 79 -6.11 -4.58 -7.75
CA GLN A 79 -6.15 -5.55 -8.85
C GLN A 79 -5.28 -6.78 -8.56
N TYR A 80 -4.13 -6.60 -7.91
CA TYR A 80 -3.29 -7.71 -7.47
C TYR A 80 -3.99 -8.61 -6.46
N LEU A 81 -4.62 -8.03 -5.43
CA LEU A 81 -5.34 -8.81 -4.42
C LEU A 81 -6.52 -9.57 -5.05
N VAL A 82 -7.25 -8.93 -5.95
CA VAL A 82 -8.35 -9.56 -6.70
C VAL A 82 -7.84 -10.68 -7.61
N SER A 83 -6.70 -10.50 -8.30
CA SER A 83 -6.13 -11.55 -9.16
C SER A 83 -5.64 -12.76 -8.37
N LYS A 84 -5.39 -12.60 -7.07
CA LYS A 84 -5.07 -13.67 -6.12
C LYS A 84 -6.29 -14.33 -5.49
N GLY A 85 -7.52 -13.93 -5.88
CA GLY A 85 -8.77 -14.56 -5.45
C GLY A 85 -9.50 -13.85 -4.32
N ILE A 86 -9.03 -12.70 -3.84
CA ILE A 86 -9.78 -11.87 -2.88
C ILE A 86 -11.00 -11.26 -3.57
N GLY A 87 -12.18 -11.41 -2.95
CA GLY A 87 -13.44 -10.84 -3.46
C GLY A 87 -13.35 -9.32 -3.64
N LYS A 88 -13.91 -8.80 -4.74
CA LYS A 88 -13.85 -7.36 -5.10
C LYS A 88 -14.52 -6.47 -4.05
N GLU A 89 -15.50 -6.99 -3.34
CA GLU A 89 -16.21 -6.35 -2.24
C GLU A 89 -15.37 -6.24 -0.97
N ARG A 90 -14.29 -7.03 -0.86
CA ARG A 90 -13.43 -7.08 0.33
C ARG A 90 -12.22 -6.17 0.23
N VAL A 91 -11.99 -5.54 -0.91
CA VAL A 91 -10.82 -4.70 -1.14
C VAL A 91 -11.19 -3.49 -2.00
N SER A 92 -10.82 -2.31 -1.53
CA SER A 92 -10.94 -1.05 -2.26
C SER A 92 -9.70 -0.20 -2.01
N GLY A 93 -9.53 0.90 -2.75
CA GLY A 93 -8.39 1.78 -2.51
C GLY A 93 -8.46 3.10 -3.26
N LYS A 94 -7.62 4.03 -2.85
CA LYS A 94 -7.51 5.38 -3.42
C LYS A 94 -6.10 5.95 -3.28
N GLY A 95 -5.71 6.78 -4.24
CA GLY A 95 -4.52 7.62 -4.19
C GLY A 95 -4.74 8.92 -3.43
N PHE A 96 -3.79 9.30 -2.60
CA PHE A 96 -3.79 10.54 -1.82
C PHE A 96 -2.65 11.49 -2.21
N GLY A 97 -1.84 11.13 -3.21
CA GLY A 97 -0.65 11.87 -3.59
C GLY A 97 0.24 12.18 -2.38
N SER A 98 0.67 13.42 -2.28
CA SER A 98 1.49 13.93 -1.18
C SER A 98 0.70 14.70 -0.11
N THR A 99 -0.64 14.61 -0.10
CA THR A 99 -1.48 15.46 0.78
C THR A 99 -1.54 14.99 2.22
N GLU A 100 -1.12 13.75 2.49
CA GLU A 100 -1.10 13.13 3.82
C GLU A 100 0.31 12.55 4.10
N PRO A 101 1.32 13.42 4.31
CA PRO A 101 2.67 12.97 4.59
C PRO A 101 2.71 12.25 5.95
N LYS A 102 3.48 11.16 6.02
CA LYS A 102 3.81 10.50 7.29
C LYS A 102 4.84 11.30 8.07
N VAL A 103 5.80 11.90 7.36
CA VAL A 103 6.78 12.82 7.90
C VAL A 103 6.61 14.18 7.22
N ASP A 104 6.27 15.19 8.01
CA ASP A 104 6.20 16.58 7.56
C ASP A 104 7.58 17.26 7.67
N CYS A 105 8.38 17.11 6.62
CA CYS A 105 9.69 17.74 6.45
C CYS A 105 9.63 18.97 5.52
N ARG A 106 8.42 19.49 5.24
CA ARG A 106 8.15 20.60 4.32
C ARG A 106 8.84 20.39 2.96
N ALA A 107 9.83 21.22 2.64
CA ALA A 107 10.57 21.18 1.37
C ALA A 107 11.95 20.49 1.49
N ASN A 108 12.38 20.10 2.69
CA ASN A 108 13.75 19.65 2.96
C ASN A 108 13.79 18.22 3.49
N CYS A 109 12.99 17.33 2.89
CA CYS A 109 12.99 15.92 3.22
C CYS A 109 14.31 15.26 2.82
N THR A 110 14.87 14.50 3.75
CA THR A 110 15.90 13.51 3.46
C THR A 110 15.32 12.37 2.64
N GLU A 111 16.17 11.60 1.95
CA GLU A 111 15.70 10.45 1.17
C GLU A 111 15.01 9.39 2.05
N GLU A 112 15.43 9.27 3.31
CA GLU A 112 14.81 8.35 4.28
C GLU A 112 13.39 8.80 4.66
N GLU A 113 13.15 10.11 4.80
CA GLU A 113 11.81 10.66 5.05
C GLU A 113 10.91 10.56 3.81
N ASP A 114 11.45 10.82 2.62
CA ASP A 114 10.73 10.61 1.38
C ASP A 114 10.35 9.14 1.18
N ALA A 115 11.24 8.20 1.51
CA ALA A 115 10.95 6.78 1.49
C ALA A 115 9.82 6.40 2.45
N GLN A 116 9.71 7.06 3.62
CA GLN A 116 8.58 6.88 4.53
C GLN A 116 7.28 7.46 3.98
N ASN A 117 7.34 8.56 3.23
CA ASN A 117 6.18 9.18 2.60
C ASN A 117 5.68 8.36 1.39
N ARG A 118 6.57 7.77 0.60
CA ARG A 118 6.27 6.80 -0.48
C ARG A 118 5.80 5.46 0.08
N ARG A 119 4.56 5.42 0.57
CA ARG A 119 4.00 4.26 1.28
C ARG A 119 2.63 3.86 0.75
N SER A 120 2.23 2.64 1.10
CA SER A 120 0.84 2.19 1.04
C SER A 120 0.39 1.75 2.43
N GLU A 121 -0.82 2.11 2.81
CA GLU A 121 -1.44 1.76 4.10
C GLU A 121 -2.63 0.83 3.83
N PHE A 122 -2.79 -0.21 4.66
CA PHE A 122 -3.84 -1.22 4.51
C PHE A 122 -4.77 -1.16 5.71
N LYS A 123 -5.81 -0.32 5.60
CA LYS A 123 -6.77 -0.06 6.67
C LYS A 123 -7.80 -1.16 6.74
N ILE A 124 -8.07 -1.69 7.93
CA ILE A 124 -9.16 -2.62 8.21
C ILE A 124 -10.45 -1.80 8.36
N ILE A 125 -11.41 -2.02 7.48
CA ILE A 125 -12.73 -1.37 7.51
C ILE A 125 -13.74 -2.24 8.26
N LYS A 126 -13.57 -3.55 8.16
CA LYS A 126 -14.37 -4.57 8.83
C LYS A 126 -13.48 -5.78 9.09
N ARG A 127 -13.70 -6.48 10.20
CA ARG A 127 -12.99 -7.69 10.59
C ARG A 127 -13.95 -8.75 11.08
#